data_AF-B4EEA5-F1
#
_entry.id   AF-B4EEA5-F1
#
_cell.length_a   1.000
_cell.length_b   1.000
_cell.length_c   1.000
_cell.angle_alpha   90.00
_cell.angle_beta   90.00
_cell.angle_gamma   90.00
#
_symmetry.space_group_name_H-M   'P 1'
#
loop_
_entity.id
_entity.type
_entity.pdbx_description
1 polymer ?
#
loop_
_entity_poly.entity_id
_entity_poly.type
_entity_poly.pdbx_seq_one_letter_code
_entity_poly.pdbx_strand_id
1 'polypeptide(L)'
;MRRQTGSEDGATESNGGTGEPVRGSAAEDAASDSPDPDTDPKPKDDASSGAKPRSSGPDSGDPTDGRQKFQWQTRYTGGTAWRQISIEAIYTVAVALLSLILIFVVWRGIIPKWLDLTAAEAKAFRVYGFYTAAGLLGGTVFCLKYLYRVVARGYWHEDRRLWRFISPLIAASVAFAIGALIQSKLISFAVSSRAPGIVGTGFLVGYFGDQAVAKLHEIANVLFGTSTRSS
;
A
#
# COMPACT_ATOMS: atom_id res chain seq x y z
N MET A 1 -52.15 25.11 -42.07
CA MET A 1 -51.50 26.25 -41.38
C MET A 1 -50.01 25.95 -41.32
N ARG A 2 -49.03 26.79 -41.72
CA ARG A 2 -48.80 28.25 -41.49
C ARG A 2 -48.33 28.52 -40.05
N ARG A 3 -47.14 29.07 -39.75
CA ARG A 3 -45.88 29.38 -40.51
C ARG A 3 -44.73 29.64 -39.50
N GLN A 4 -43.47 29.68 -39.92
CA GLN A 4 -42.35 30.24 -39.12
C GLN A 4 -42.35 31.79 -39.13
N THR A 5 -41.85 32.39 -38.02
CA THR A 5 -41.21 33.73 -37.81
C THR A 5 -40.99 33.88 -36.28
N GLY A 6 -39.98 34.55 -35.70
CA GLY A 6 -38.79 35.27 -36.20
C GLY A 6 -38.14 36.12 -35.07
N SER A 7 -36.89 36.57 -35.28
CA SER A 7 -36.18 37.84 -34.90
C SER A 7 -36.76 38.86 -33.87
N GLU A 8 -36.01 39.74 -33.16
CA GLU A 8 -34.55 39.96 -32.86
C GLU A 8 -34.38 41.10 -31.79
N ASP A 9 -33.13 41.52 -31.51
CA ASP A 9 -32.64 42.86 -31.04
C ASP A 9 -32.58 43.32 -29.55
N GLY A 10 -31.52 44.12 -29.26
CA GLY A 10 -31.23 44.91 -28.02
C GLY A 10 -30.31 44.23 -26.98
N ALA A 11 -29.09 44.65 -26.60
CA ALA A 11 -28.27 45.87 -26.75
C ALA A 11 -28.82 47.15 -26.09
N THR A 12 -28.06 48.00 -25.36
CA THR A 12 -26.63 48.06 -24.93
C THR A 12 -26.53 48.01 -23.36
N GLU A 13 -25.59 48.51 -22.54
CA GLU A 13 -24.30 49.29 -22.57
C GLU A 13 -23.59 49.02 -21.20
N SER A 14 -22.29 48.68 -21.01
CA SER A 14 -20.98 49.36 -21.23
C SER A 14 -20.56 50.49 -20.27
N ASN A 15 -19.88 50.14 -19.16
CA ASN A 15 -18.64 50.78 -18.62
C ASN A 15 -18.20 50.09 -17.30
N GLY A 16 -16.92 50.09 -16.88
CA GLY A 16 -15.72 50.69 -17.47
C GLY A 16 -15.01 51.65 -16.51
N GLY A 17 -13.97 51.20 -15.79
CA GLY A 17 -13.19 52.06 -14.89
C GLY A 17 -12.11 51.33 -14.06
N THR A 18 -10.84 51.53 -14.40
CA THR A 18 -9.66 50.99 -13.67
C THR A 18 -8.85 52.12 -13.03
N GLY A 19 -8.28 51.91 -11.84
CA GLY A 19 -7.35 52.88 -11.23
C GLY A 19 -6.66 52.44 -9.93
N GLU A 20 -5.33 52.32 -9.98
CA GLU A 20 -4.37 52.12 -8.88
C GLU A 20 -2.99 52.66 -9.37
N PRO A 21 -1.94 52.79 -8.53
CA PRO A 21 -1.87 53.11 -7.09
C PRO A 21 -0.86 54.25 -6.78
N VAL A 22 -0.74 54.72 -5.52
CA VAL A 22 0.34 55.65 -5.07
C VAL A 22 0.89 55.28 -3.68
N ARG A 23 2.18 55.58 -3.43
CA ARG A 23 2.98 55.22 -2.23
C ARG A 23 2.99 56.29 -1.11
N GLY A 24 3.18 55.80 0.12
CA GLY A 24 3.91 56.41 1.26
C GLY A 24 4.36 55.26 2.19
N SER A 25 5.61 55.12 2.67
CA SER A 25 6.46 56.01 3.49
C SER A 25 5.93 56.23 4.92
N ALA A 26 6.70 56.12 6.02
CA ALA A 26 7.82 55.27 6.44
C ALA A 26 8.26 55.70 7.88
N ALA A 27 8.58 54.73 8.76
CA ALA A 27 9.41 54.84 10.00
C ALA A 27 8.97 55.77 11.17
N GLU A 28 9.54 55.46 12.36
CA GLU A 28 9.85 56.36 13.51
C GLU A 28 8.67 57.03 14.30
N ASP A 29 8.70 57.20 15.63
CA ASP A 29 9.60 56.69 16.70
C ASP A 29 8.95 56.82 18.12
N ALA A 30 9.67 56.41 19.18
CA ALA A 30 9.42 56.62 20.64
C ALA A 30 8.18 55.90 21.26
N ALA A 31 8.18 55.32 22.48
CA ALA A 31 8.75 55.68 23.80
C ALA A 31 7.98 56.85 24.49
N SER A 32 7.62 56.82 25.78
CA SER A 32 7.83 55.83 26.86
C SER A 32 6.88 56.12 28.05
N ASP A 33 6.51 55.13 28.87
CA ASP A 33 6.28 55.39 30.31
C ASP A 33 6.39 54.13 31.20
N SER A 34 6.67 54.31 32.49
CA SER A 34 6.81 53.31 33.58
C SER A 34 7.08 54.01 34.92
N PRO A 35 6.87 53.39 36.10
CA PRO A 35 6.32 52.06 36.41
C PRO A 35 5.11 52.15 37.38
N ASP A 36 4.67 51.02 37.96
CA ASP A 36 4.64 50.89 39.43
C ASP A 36 4.55 49.40 39.86
N PRO A 37 4.87 49.05 41.12
CA PRO A 37 5.01 47.66 41.56
C PRO A 37 3.74 47.09 42.19
N ASP A 38 3.52 45.79 42.00
CA ASP A 38 3.01 44.94 43.07
C ASP A 38 3.51 43.50 42.90
N THR A 39 4.07 42.92 43.96
CA THR A 39 4.57 41.54 43.98
C THR A 39 3.61 40.66 44.77
N ASP A 40 3.09 39.61 44.13
CA ASP A 40 2.47 38.49 44.85
C ASP A 40 2.87 37.15 44.21
N PRO A 41 2.87 36.03 44.96
CA PRO A 41 3.70 34.88 44.64
C PRO A 41 3.07 33.91 43.62
N LYS A 42 3.95 33.16 42.95
CA LYS A 42 3.61 32.11 41.99
C LYS A 42 3.34 30.75 42.67
N PRO A 43 2.13 30.17 42.56
CA PRO A 43 1.92 28.74 42.76
C PRO A 43 2.43 27.95 41.55
N LYS A 44 2.65 26.64 41.77
CA LYS A 44 3.14 25.71 40.75
C LYS A 44 2.01 24.91 40.10
N ASP A 45 2.32 24.46 38.88
CA ASP A 45 1.91 23.20 38.26
C ASP A 45 0.45 22.75 38.39
N ASP A 46 -0.29 22.84 37.28
CA ASP A 46 -1.14 21.72 36.88
C ASP A 46 -1.19 21.61 35.34
N ALA A 47 -1.44 20.40 34.82
CA ALA A 47 -1.20 20.07 33.41
C ALA A 47 -2.34 19.26 32.77
N SER A 48 -2.28 19.14 31.43
CA SER A 48 -3.27 18.44 30.56
C SER A 48 -4.56 19.27 30.30
N SER A 49 -5.23 19.18 29.15
CA SER A 49 -5.02 18.32 27.98
C SER A 49 -5.18 19.11 26.67
N GLY A 50 -4.15 19.12 25.82
CA GLY A 50 -4.14 19.87 24.55
C GLY A 50 -3.47 19.15 23.37
N ALA A 51 -3.09 17.88 23.54
CA ALA A 51 -2.32 17.14 22.53
C ALA A 51 -3.20 16.13 21.77
N LYS A 52 -3.52 16.41 20.50
CA LYS A 52 -4.02 15.38 19.57
C LYS A 52 -2.90 14.35 19.32
N PRO A 53 -3.04 13.07 19.68
CA PRO A 53 -2.03 12.07 19.38
C PRO A 53 -1.97 11.83 17.87
N ARG A 54 -0.88 12.26 17.22
CA ARG A 54 -0.57 11.89 15.84
C ARG A 54 -0.11 10.42 15.80
N SER A 55 -1.05 9.48 15.79
CA SER A 55 -0.78 8.05 15.59
C SER A 55 -0.47 7.72 14.12
N SER A 56 0.56 8.37 13.56
CA SER A 56 1.06 8.12 12.20
C SER A 56 1.90 6.85 12.15
N GLY A 57 1.23 5.69 12.25
CA GLY A 57 1.80 4.37 12.08
C GLY A 57 0.76 3.35 11.58
N PRO A 58 1.17 2.18 11.06
CA PRO A 58 0.23 1.20 10.51
C PRO A 58 -0.79 0.69 11.54
N ASP A 59 -0.33 0.59 12.80
CA ASP A 59 -1.02 -0.06 13.90
C ASP A 59 -1.42 0.96 14.97
N SER A 60 -2.29 1.90 14.60
CA SER A 60 -3.23 2.47 15.56
C SER A 60 -4.00 1.32 16.22
N GLY A 61 -3.68 1.03 17.49
CA GLY A 61 -4.16 -0.15 18.24
C GLY A 61 -5.65 -0.11 18.65
N ASP A 62 -6.45 0.74 18.01
CA ASP A 62 -7.89 0.80 18.17
C ASP A 62 -8.56 -0.26 17.27
N PRO A 63 -9.22 -1.29 17.82
CA PRO A 63 -9.93 -2.31 17.05
C PRO A 63 -11.31 -1.84 16.58
N THR A 64 -11.76 -0.64 16.92
CA THR A 64 -13.06 -0.09 16.52
C THR A 64 -13.03 0.68 15.20
N ASP A 65 -11.84 0.96 14.66
CA ASP A 65 -11.62 1.81 13.47
C ASP A 65 -12.31 3.19 13.58
N GLY A 66 -12.23 3.79 14.78
CA GLY A 66 -12.86 5.06 15.11
C GLY A 66 -14.38 5.02 15.04
N ARG A 67 -15.02 3.93 15.51
CA ARG A 67 -16.48 3.77 15.60
C ARG A 67 -16.95 3.91 17.04
N GLN A 68 -18.11 4.52 17.22
CA GLN A 68 -18.78 4.51 18.52
C GLN A 68 -19.39 3.12 18.81
N LYS A 69 -19.59 2.81 20.10
CA LYS A 69 -20.23 1.56 20.51
C LYS A 69 -21.62 1.45 19.85
N PHE A 70 -21.95 0.27 19.34
CA PHE A 70 -23.16 -0.02 18.55
C PHE A 70 -23.26 0.65 17.17
N GLN A 71 -22.26 1.40 16.69
CA GLN A 71 -22.22 1.95 15.33
C GLN A 71 -21.78 0.88 14.31
N TRP A 72 -22.64 -0.12 14.08
CA TRP A 72 -22.33 -1.31 13.27
C TRP A 72 -22.53 -1.12 11.76
N GLN A 73 -23.30 -0.11 11.32
CA GLN A 73 -23.66 0.08 9.92
C GLN A 73 -22.43 0.35 9.04
N THR A 74 -22.50 -0.07 7.78
CA THR A 74 -21.43 0.21 6.79
C THR A 74 -21.34 1.71 6.47
N ARG A 75 -20.12 2.20 6.18
CA ARG A 75 -19.89 3.54 5.62
C ARG A 75 -20.05 3.56 4.09
N TYR A 76 -20.12 2.39 3.45
CA TYR A 76 -20.28 2.26 1.99
C TYR A 76 -21.76 2.27 1.60
N THR A 77 -22.25 3.44 1.19
CA THR A 77 -23.61 3.62 0.67
C THR A 77 -23.68 3.18 -0.80
N GLY A 78 -24.69 2.35 -1.13
CA GLY A 78 -24.89 1.79 -2.46
C GLY A 78 -24.31 0.38 -2.67
N GLY A 79 -25.02 -0.46 -3.43
CA GLY A 79 -24.66 -1.86 -3.64
C GLY A 79 -23.46 -2.10 -4.57
N THR A 80 -23.02 -1.09 -5.33
CA THR A 80 -21.89 -1.19 -6.27
C THR A 80 -20.57 -1.43 -5.55
N ALA A 81 -20.26 -0.65 -4.51
CA ALA A 81 -19.04 -0.80 -3.72
C ALA A 81 -18.96 -2.19 -3.07
N TRP A 82 -20.06 -2.63 -2.44
CA TRP A 82 -20.16 -3.98 -1.86
C TRP A 82 -19.97 -5.10 -2.88
N ARG A 83 -20.56 -4.98 -4.08
CA ARG A 83 -20.34 -5.95 -5.16
C ARG A 83 -18.87 -6.06 -5.53
N GLN A 84 -18.13 -4.94 -5.58
CA GLN A 84 -16.71 -4.97 -5.89
C GLN A 84 -15.86 -5.54 -4.75
N ILE A 85 -16.09 -5.10 -3.51
CA ILE A 85 -15.42 -5.64 -2.32
C ILE A 85 -15.61 -7.16 -2.22
N SER A 86 -16.82 -7.66 -2.47
CA SER A 86 -17.10 -9.11 -2.49
C SER A 86 -16.38 -9.84 -3.62
N ILE A 87 -16.30 -9.27 -4.83
CA ILE A 87 -15.54 -9.85 -5.94
C ILE A 87 -14.04 -9.93 -5.61
N GLU A 88 -13.47 -8.89 -5.02
CA GLU A 88 -12.07 -8.86 -4.60
C GLU A 88 -11.78 -9.85 -3.46
N ALA A 89 -12.69 -9.99 -2.50
CA ALA A 89 -12.58 -10.97 -1.42
C ALA A 89 -12.66 -12.41 -1.96
N ILE A 90 -13.65 -12.71 -2.80
CA ILE A 90 -13.83 -14.03 -3.44
C ILE A 90 -12.60 -14.38 -4.29
N TYR A 91 -12.09 -13.43 -5.09
CA TYR A 91 -10.85 -13.60 -5.85
C TYR A 91 -9.67 -13.92 -4.92
N THR A 92 -9.46 -13.13 -3.87
CA THR A 92 -8.29 -13.30 -2.97
C THR A 92 -8.33 -14.66 -2.26
N VAL A 93 -9.51 -15.11 -1.83
CA VAL A 93 -9.72 -16.45 -1.25
C VAL A 93 -9.51 -17.55 -2.30
N ALA A 94 -10.02 -17.39 -3.52
CA ALA A 94 -9.83 -18.36 -4.60
C ALA A 94 -8.35 -18.54 -4.98
N VAL A 95 -7.57 -17.45 -5.05
CA VAL A 95 -6.12 -17.52 -5.30
C VAL A 95 -5.37 -18.11 -4.09
N ALA A 96 -5.80 -17.84 -2.86
CA ALA A 96 -5.22 -18.48 -1.68
C ALA A 96 -5.44 -20.01 -1.70
N LEU A 97 -6.66 -20.46 -1.99
CA LEU A 97 -6.97 -21.89 -2.15
C LEU A 97 -6.19 -22.52 -3.33
N LEU A 98 -6.10 -21.82 -4.46
CA LEU A 98 -5.28 -22.25 -5.61
C LEU A 98 -3.81 -22.38 -5.24
N SER A 99 -3.25 -21.46 -4.45
CA SER A 99 -1.85 -21.53 -4.01
C SER A 99 -1.57 -22.75 -3.13
N LEU A 100 -2.50 -23.12 -2.25
CA LEU A 100 -2.43 -24.36 -1.47
C LEU A 100 -2.49 -25.59 -2.39
N ILE A 101 -3.42 -25.63 -3.34
CA ILE A 101 -3.54 -26.71 -4.33
C ILE A 101 -2.23 -26.84 -5.14
N LEU A 102 -1.63 -25.73 -5.57
CA LEU A 102 -0.35 -25.73 -6.27
C LEU A 102 0.80 -26.31 -5.42
N ILE A 103 0.87 -26.00 -4.11
CA ILE A 103 1.84 -26.61 -3.19
C ILE A 103 1.64 -28.14 -3.14
N PHE A 104 0.40 -28.64 -3.06
CA PHE A 104 0.11 -30.08 -3.11
C PHE A 104 0.48 -30.72 -4.46
N VAL A 105 0.19 -30.06 -5.58
CA VAL A 105 0.53 -30.52 -6.95
C VAL A 105 2.05 -30.63 -7.15
N VAL A 106 2.81 -29.63 -6.69
CA VAL A 106 4.28 -29.61 -6.73
C VAL A 106 4.87 -30.70 -5.82
N TRP A 107 4.38 -30.82 -4.59
CA TRP A 107 4.82 -31.86 -3.64
C TRP A 107 4.60 -33.27 -4.19
N ARG A 108 3.38 -33.56 -4.66
CA ARG A 108 3.03 -34.84 -5.27
C ARG A 108 3.82 -35.12 -6.55
N GLY A 109 4.29 -34.06 -7.23
CA GLY A 109 5.07 -34.14 -8.45
C GLY A 109 4.24 -34.56 -9.66
N ILE A 110 3.00 -34.08 -9.75
CA ILE A 110 2.07 -34.44 -10.84
C ILE A 110 2.59 -33.89 -12.18
N ILE A 111 2.93 -32.60 -12.23
CA ILE A 111 3.37 -31.94 -13.46
C ILE A 111 4.66 -32.56 -14.03
N PRO A 112 5.75 -32.80 -13.25
CA PRO A 112 6.94 -33.49 -13.75
C PRO A 112 6.67 -34.90 -14.31
N LYS A 113 5.71 -35.64 -13.76
CA LYS A 113 5.34 -36.97 -14.27
C LYS A 113 4.50 -36.91 -15.55
N TRP A 114 3.69 -35.87 -15.70
CA TRP A 114 2.84 -35.69 -16.88
C TRP A 114 3.63 -35.15 -18.09
N LEU A 115 4.76 -34.47 -17.83
CA LEU A 115 5.70 -33.96 -18.83
C LEU A 115 6.96 -34.86 -19.01
N ASP A 116 6.96 -36.04 -18.39
CA ASP A 116 8.09 -37.01 -18.36
C ASP A 116 9.48 -36.40 -18.10
N LEU A 117 9.55 -35.45 -17.17
CA LEU A 117 10.79 -34.72 -16.85
C LEU A 117 11.83 -35.62 -16.17
N THR A 118 13.11 -35.42 -16.50
CA THR A 118 14.21 -36.13 -15.85
C THR A 118 14.25 -35.85 -14.35
N ALA A 119 14.92 -36.72 -13.58
CA ALA A 119 15.06 -36.54 -12.13
C ALA A 119 15.71 -35.20 -11.71
N ALA A 120 16.55 -34.62 -12.57
CA ALA A 120 17.15 -33.30 -12.35
C ALA A 120 16.14 -32.16 -12.55
N GLU A 121 15.42 -32.18 -13.67
CA GLU A 121 14.39 -31.18 -14.00
C GLU A 121 13.20 -31.25 -13.02
N ALA A 122 12.75 -32.46 -12.67
CA ALA A 122 11.71 -32.68 -11.67
C ALA A 122 12.12 -32.15 -10.27
N LYS A 123 13.41 -32.18 -9.93
CA LYS A 123 13.96 -31.58 -8.71
C LYS A 123 13.97 -30.05 -8.80
N ALA A 124 14.44 -29.47 -9.91
CA ALA A 124 14.43 -28.03 -10.13
C ALA A 124 13.01 -27.45 -10.13
N PHE A 125 12.09 -28.09 -10.86
CA PHE A 125 10.66 -27.75 -10.89
C PHE A 125 10.05 -27.74 -9.50
N ARG A 126 10.39 -28.72 -8.64
CA ARG A 126 9.93 -28.74 -7.25
C ARG A 126 10.44 -27.57 -6.42
N VAL A 127 11.73 -27.25 -6.50
CA VAL A 127 12.32 -26.12 -5.76
C VAL A 127 11.65 -24.80 -6.17
N TYR A 128 11.59 -24.51 -7.46
CA TYR A 128 11.00 -23.26 -7.95
C TYR A 128 9.48 -23.23 -7.76
N GLY A 129 8.78 -24.33 -8.02
CA GLY A 129 7.33 -24.44 -7.81
C GLY A 129 6.93 -24.22 -6.35
N PHE A 130 7.73 -24.68 -5.38
CA PHE A 130 7.50 -24.37 -3.96
C PHE A 130 7.72 -22.88 -3.64
N TYR A 131 8.79 -22.26 -4.14
CA TYR A 131 9.00 -20.81 -3.97
C TYR A 131 7.85 -19.99 -4.55
N THR A 132 7.45 -20.24 -5.80
CA THR A 132 6.37 -19.50 -6.48
C THR A 132 5.01 -19.72 -5.80
N ALA A 133 4.63 -20.97 -5.51
CA ALA A 133 3.32 -21.28 -4.93
C ALA A 133 3.20 -20.80 -3.47
N ALA A 134 4.28 -20.89 -2.68
CA ALA A 134 4.30 -20.33 -1.34
C ALA A 134 4.35 -18.79 -1.36
N GLY A 135 5.04 -18.18 -2.32
CA GLY A 135 5.01 -16.73 -2.55
C GLY A 135 3.61 -16.21 -2.89
N LEU A 136 2.86 -16.95 -3.71
CA LEU A 136 1.46 -16.67 -4.00
C LEU A 136 0.58 -16.77 -2.75
N LEU A 137 0.82 -17.76 -1.87
CA LEU A 137 0.14 -17.89 -0.59
C LEU A 137 0.47 -16.72 0.37
N GLY A 138 1.74 -16.33 0.46
CA GLY A 138 2.17 -15.18 1.26
C GLY A 138 1.52 -13.88 0.78
N GLY A 139 1.59 -13.62 -0.52
CA GLY A 139 1.00 -12.44 -1.16
C GLY A 139 -0.52 -12.38 -1.02
N THR A 140 -1.23 -13.50 -1.19
CA THR A 140 -2.70 -13.53 -0.96
C THR A 140 -3.08 -13.29 0.49
N VAL A 141 -2.34 -13.84 1.47
CA VAL A 141 -2.60 -13.57 2.90
C VAL A 141 -2.33 -12.10 3.24
N PHE A 142 -1.29 -11.48 2.65
CA PHE A 142 -1.06 -10.03 2.76
C PHE A 142 -2.21 -9.22 2.15
N CYS A 143 -2.62 -9.53 0.91
CA CYS A 143 -3.73 -8.85 0.24
C CYS A 143 -5.06 -9.00 0.99
N LEU A 144 -5.35 -10.15 1.61
CA LEU A 144 -6.54 -10.38 2.41
C LEU A 144 -6.55 -9.52 3.68
N LYS A 145 -5.41 -9.47 4.40
CA LYS A 145 -5.20 -8.61 5.57
C LYS A 145 -5.32 -7.12 5.20
N TYR A 146 -4.79 -6.73 4.05
CA TYR A 146 -4.90 -5.37 3.52
C TYR A 146 -6.35 -5.01 3.17
N LEU A 147 -7.06 -5.88 2.44
CA LEU A 147 -8.46 -5.68 2.03
C LEU A 147 -9.36 -5.48 3.25
N TYR A 148 -9.22 -6.33 4.26
CA TYR A 148 -9.87 -6.15 5.56
C TYR A 148 -9.59 -4.75 6.15
N ARG A 149 -8.30 -4.38 6.30
CA ARG A 149 -7.89 -3.13 6.93
C ARG A 149 -8.38 -1.88 6.18
N VAL A 150 -8.42 -1.89 4.85
CA VAL A 150 -8.92 -0.72 4.08
C VAL A 150 -10.45 -0.64 4.07
N VAL A 151 -11.17 -1.77 4.00
CA VAL A 151 -12.64 -1.76 4.04
C VAL A 151 -13.14 -1.35 5.43
N ALA A 152 -12.59 -1.91 6.51
CA ALA A 152 -13.04 -1.62 7.87
C ALA A 152 -12.86 -0.14 8.26
N ARG A 153 -11.71 0.44 7.88
CA ARG A 153 -11.35 1.86 8.12
C ARG A 153 -12.03 2.86 7.18
N GLY A 154 -12.67 2.42 6.10
CA GLY A 154 -13.28 3.30 5.10
C GLY A 154 -12.32 3.82 4.02
N TYR A 155 -11.12 3.24 3.90
CA TYR A 155 -10.10 3.60 2.92
C TYR A 155 -10.14 2.78 1.62
N TRP A 156 -11.10 1.85 1.45
CA TRP A 156 -11.29 1.16 0.16
C TRP A 156 -11.75 2.16 -0.92
N HIS A 157 -11.12 2.05 -2.10
CA HIS A 157 -11.39 2.83 -3.31
C HIS A 157 -11.14 1.96 -4.55
N GLU A 158 -11.82 2.29 -5.65
CA GLU A 158 -11.85 1.47 -6.87
C GLU A 158 -10.52 1.50 -7.64
N ASP A 159 -9.77 2.61 -7.65
CA ASP A 159 -8.53 2.73 -8.45
C ASP A 159 -7.46 1.70 -8.05
N ARG A 160 -7.40 1.35 -6.75
CA ARG A 160 -6.49 0.31 -6.24
C ARG A 160 -6.94 -1.13 -6.53
N ARG A 161 -8.06 -1.33 -7.22
CA ARG A 161 -8.54 -2.66 -7.63
C ARG A 161 -7.50 -3.39 -8.46
N LEU A 162 -6.91 -2.74 -9.46
CA LEU A 162 -5.87 -3.35 -10.31
C LEU A 162 -4.66 -3.83 -9.47
N TRP A 163 -4.22 -3.03 -8.50
CA TRP A 163 -3.16 -3.41 -7.56
C TRP A 163 -3.57 -4.63 -6.72
N ARG A 164 -4.78 -4.66 -6.15
CA ARG A 164 -5.29 -5.79 -5.35
C ARG A 164 -5.36 -7.10 -6.14
N PHE A 165 -5.63 -7.06 -7.45
CA PHE A 165 -5.59 -8.23 -8.33
C PHE A 165 -4.17 -8.67 -8.71
N ILE A 166 -3.21 -7.74 -8.88
CA ILE A 166 -1.87 -8.06 -9.40
C ILE A 166 -0.85 -8.36 -8.28
N SER A 167 -0.99 -7.77 -7.08
CA SER A 167 -0.05 -7.97 -5.96
C SER A 167 0.28 -9.43 -5.62
N PRO A 168 -0.66 -10.40 -5.61
CA PRO A 168 -0.32 -11.80 -5.38
C PRO A 168 0.60 -12.41 -6.44
N LEU A 169 0.47 -11.98 -7.70
CA LEU A 169 1.30 -12.45 -8.83
C LEU A 169 2.69 -11.80 -8.80
N ILE A 170 2.80 -10.55 -8.34
CA ILE A 170 4.09 -9.90 -8.04
C ILE A 170 4.79 -10.66 -6.91
N ALA A 171 4.10 -10.93 -5.80
CA ALA A 171 4.63 -11.68 -4.66
C ALA A 171 5.15 -13.09 -5.06
N ALA A 172 4.41 -13.80 -5.92
CA ALA A 172 4.84 -15.08 -6.48
C ALA A 172 6.10 -14.96 -7.36
N SER A 173 6.16 -13.93 -8.22
CA SER A 173 7.33 -13.63 -9.07
C SER A 173 8.57 -13.26 -8.27
N VAL A 174 8.41 -12.47 -7.20
CA VAL A 174 9.48 -12.06 -6.28
C VAL A 174 10.01 -13.24 -5.48
N ALA A 175 9.13 -14.14 -5.01
CA ALA A 175 9.51 -15.38 -4.36
C ALA A 175 10.28 -16.33 -5.30
N PHE A 176 9.86 -16.45 -6.56
CA PHE A 176 10.61 -17.18 -7.59
C PHE A 176 12.01 -16.58 -7.80
N ALA A 177 12.11 -15.25 -7.95
CA ALA A 177 13.38 -14.56 -8.18
C ALA A 177 14.36 -14.74 -7.01
N ILE A 178 13.92 -14.52 -5.76
CA ILE A 178 14.75 -14.77 -4.57
C ILE A 178 15.12 -16.26 -4.47
N GLY A 179 14.19 -17.18 -4.79
CA GLY A 179 14.48 -18.61 -4.87
C GLY A 179 15.61 -18.94 -5.84
N ALA A 180 15.61 -18.33 -7.03
CA ALA A 180 16.67 -18.48 -8.04
C ALA A 180 18.02 -17.91 -7.55
N LEU A 181 18.03 -16.73 -6.92
CA LEU A 181 19.25 -16.12 -6.36
C LEU A 181 19.85 -16.93 -5.20
N ILE A 182 19.02 -17.65 -4.45
CA ILE A 182 19.48 -18.63 -3.44
C ILE A 182 20.04 -19.88 -4.11
N GLN A 183 19.39 -20.43 -5.16
CA GLN A 183 19.91 -21.61 -5.86
C GLN A 183 21.21 -21.34 -6.62
N SER A 184 21.39 -20.14 -7.18
CA SER A 184 22.64 -19.72 -7.84
C SER A 184 23.77 -19.36 -6.87
N LYS A 185 23.49 -19.33 -5.55
CA LYS A 185 24.38 -18.88 -4.48
C LYS A 185 24.79 -17.40 -4.55
N LEU A 186 24.08 -16.59 -5.35
CA LEU A 186 24.27 -15.13 -5.36
C LEU A 186 23.81 -14.48 -4.05
N ILE A 187 22.88 -15.12 -3.32
CA ILE A 187 22.54 -14.76 -1.95
C ILE A 187 22.66 -16.00 -1.05
N SER A 188 23.41 -15.88 0.04
CA SER A 188 23.54 -16.93 1.05
C SER A 188 22.73 -16.58 2.30
N PHE A 189 21.57 -17.24 2.45
CA PHE A 189 20.78 -17.21 3.68
C PHE A 189 20.81 -18.59 4.35
N ALA A 190 20.64 -18.64 5.67
CA ALA A 190 20.53 -19.88 6.46
C ALA A 190 19.17 -20.60 6.28
N VAL A 191 18.74 -20.80 5.03
CA VAL A 191 17.47 -21.44 4.65
C VAL A 191 17.66 -22.95 4.55
N SER A 192 16.74 -23.72 5.15
CA SER A 192 16.79 -25.17 5.02
C SER A 192 16.47 -25.61 3.58
N SER A 193 17.36 -26.39 2.97
CA SER A 193 17.20 -26.98 1.64
C SER A 193 16.11 -28.06 1.54
N ARG A 194 15.41 -28.36 2.65
CA ARG A 194 14.24 -29.25 2.69
C ARG A 194 12.98 -28.47 2.29
N ALA A 195 12.01 -29.16 1.69
CA ALA A 195 10.77 -28.55 1.19
C ALA A 195 10.04 -27.62 2.19
N PRO A 196 9.92 -27.92 3.50
CA PRO A 196 9.30 -27.00 4.46
C PRO A 196 10.06 -25.67 4.62
N GLY A 197 11.39 -25.67 4.49
CA GLY A 197 12.20 -24.45 4.51
C GLY A 197 11.98 -23.59 3.27
N ILE A 198 11.99 -24.23 2.09
CA ILE A 198 11.70 -23.58 0.80
C ILE A 198 10.30 -22.94 0.81
N VAL A 199 9.28 -23.67 1.26
CA VAL A 199 7.91 -23.17 1.40
C VAL A 199 7.83 -22.03 2.42
N GLY A 200 8.47 -22.17 3.59
CA GLY A 200 8.50 -21.12 4.61
C GLY A 200 9.15 -19.82 4.11
N THR A 201 10.29 -19.91 3.44
CA THR A 201 10.98 -18.76 2.84
C THR A 201 10.16 -18.14 1.69
N GLY A 202 9.58 -18.95 0.80
CA GLY A 202 8.69 -18.45 -0.26
C GLY A 202 7.49 -17.69 0.31
N PHE A 203 6.83 -18.24 1.34
CA PHE A 203 5.73 -17.59 2.04
C PHE A 203 6.13 -16.25 2.67
N LEU A 204 7.26 -16.21 3.40
CA LEU A 204 7.75 -14.98 4.02
C LEU A 204 8.09 -13.91 2.98
N VAL A 205 8.76 -14.29 1.88
CA VAL A 205 9.07 -13.37 0.78
C VAL A 205 7.79 -12.82 0.14
N GLY A 206 6.77 -13.67 -0.08
CA GLY A 206 5.51 -13.23 -0.65
C GLY A 206 4.69 -12.32 0.26
N TYR A 207 4.62 -12.65 1.56
CA TYR A 207 3.86 -11.87 2.56
C TYR A 207 4.52 -10.52 2.88
N PHE A 208 5.85 -10.43 2.79
CA PHE A 208 6.61 -9.18 2.92
C PHE A 208 7.09 -8.65 1.55
N GLY A 209 6.29 -8.84 0.49
CA GLY A 209 6.65 -8.56 -0.90
C GLY A 209 7.28 -7.18 -1.14
N ASP A 210 6.71 -6.11 -0.57
CA ASP A 210 7.24 -4.75 -0.71
C ASP A 210 8.67 -4.61 -0.14
N GLN A 211 8.94 -5.26 1.01
CA GLN A 211 10.26 -5.28 1.63
C GLN A 211 11.25 -6.17 0.85
N ALA A 212 10.76 -7.30 0.32
CA ALA A 212 11.54 -8.18 -0.52
C ALA A 212 11.97 -7.52 -1.84
N VAL A 213 11.10 -6.72 -2.47
CA VAL A 213 11.43 -5.90 -3.65
C VAL A 213 12.47 -4.83 -3.31
N ALA A 214 12.33 -4.13 -2.17
CA ALA A 214 13.33 -3.17 -1.73
C ALA A 214 14.71 -3.82 -1.54
N LYS A 215 14.77 -5.02 -0.94
CA LYS A 215 16.03 -5.77 -0.81
C LYS A 215 16.57 -6.34 -2.12
N LEU A 216 15.71 -6.74 -3.06
CA LEU A 216 16.15 -7.06 -4.43
C LEU A 216 16.77 -5.87 -5.14
N HIS A 217 16.25 -4.65 -4.94
CA HIS A 217 16.81 -3.42 -5.51
C HIS A 217 18.16 -3.05 -4.88
N GLU A 218 18.31 -3.18 -3.56
CA GLU A 218 19.62 -3.05 -2.89
C GLU A 218 20.66 -4.04 -3.46
N ILE A 219 20.28 -5.32 -3.63
CA ILE A 219 21.16 -6.36 -4.17
C ILE A 219 21.48 -6.13 -5.65
N ALA A 220 20.52 -5.67 -6.45
CA ALA A 220 20.75 -5.28 -7.84
C ALA A 220 21.76 -4.12 -7.95
N ASN A 221 21.71 -3.14 -7.03
CA ASN A 221 22.69 -2.06 -6.98
C ASN A 221 24.09 -2.54 -6.55
N VAL A 222 24.22 -3.62 -5.78
CA VAL A 222 25.52 -4.23 -5.46
C VAL A 222 26.08 -5.08 -6.61
N LEU A 223 25.21 -5.74 -7.38
CA LEU A 223 25.61 -6.63 -8.48
C LEU A 223 25.81 -5.92 -9.83
N PHE A 224 25.06 -4.83 -10.08
CA PHE A 224 25.01 -4.12 -11.37
C PHE A 224 25.24 -2.61 -11.24
N GLY A 225 25.29 -2.06 -10.01
CA GLY A 225 25.55 -0.64 -9.79
C GLY A 225 26.97 -0.27 -10.21
N THR A 226 27.11 0.92 -10.80
CA THR A 226 28.38 1.38 -11.36
C THR A 226 29.41 1.64 -10.28
N SER A 227 30.64 1.16 -10.50
CA SER A 227 31.82 1.68 -9.82
C SER A 227 31.98 3.16 -10.18
N THR A 228 31.49 4.06 -9.31
CA THR A 228 31.79 5.50 -9.36
C THR A 228 33.26 5.72 -8.99
N ARG A 229 34.13 5.38 -9.94
CA ARG A 229 35.57 5.56 -9.86
C ARG A 229 35.87 7.06 -9.81
N SER A 230 36.12 7.58 -8.61
CA SER A 230 36.68 8.91 -8.43
C SER A 230 38.01 9.01 -9.18
N SER A 231 38.12 9.96 -10.10
CA SER A 231 39.31 10.30 -10.89
C SER A 231 39.18 11.76 -11.33
#